data_AF-A0A378MSZ8-F1
#
_entry.id   AF-A0A378MSZ8-F1
#
_cell.length_a   1.000
_cell.length_b   1.000
_cell.length_c   1.000
_cell.angle_alpha   90.00
_cell.angle_beta   90.00
_cell.angle_gamma   90.00
#
_symmetry.space_group_name_H-M   'P 1'
#
loop_
_entity.id
_entity.type
_entity.pdbx_description
1 polymer ?
#
loop_
_entity_poly.entity_id
_entity_poly.type
_entity_poly.pdbx_seq_one_letter_code
_entity_poly.pdbx_strand_id
1 'polypeptide(L)'
;MGVNAKIVSYEWGEYLKRLRQGEAATSMIGWTGDNGDPDNFLNTLLSCSAVEAGSNYAKFCHKPFEEVVLGAAQESDKAKRTELYKQAQVIFKEQAPWITIAHSTVYFPVRKEVKGYVMSPFSLHNFYKVDLADK
;
A
#
# COMPACT_ATOMS: atom_id res chain seq x y z
N MET A 1 14.94 23.99 -10.67
CA MET A 1 13.88 23.95 -9.62
C MET A 1 14.58 24.07 -8.27
N GLY A 2 14.50 25.23 -7.61
CA GLY A 2 15.24 25.55 -6.37
C GLY A 2 14.56 25.02 -5.10
N VAL A 3 14.10 23.77 -5.11
CA VAL A 3 13.48 23.14 -3.92
C VAL A 3 14.60 22.66 -3.00
N ASN A 4 14.63 23.18 -1.77
CA ASN A 4 15.54 22.70 -0.73
C ASN A 4 14.80 21.69 0.15
N ALA A 5 15.22 20.42 0.10
CA ALA A 5 14.62 19.33 0.86
C ALA A 5 15.59 18.85 1.95
N LYS A 6 15.07 18.64 3.16
CA LYS A 6 15.81 18.05 4.27
C LYS A 6 15.31 16.64 4.53
N ILE A 7 16.23 15.67 4.61
CA ILE A 7 15.91 14.31 5.00
C ILE A 7 15.69 14.28 6.52
N VAL A 8 14.56 13.72 6.93
CA VAL A 8 14.18 13.52 8.33
C VAL A 8 13.79 12.05 8.51
N SER A 9 14.21 11.45 9.62
CA SER A 9 13.92 10.05 9.95
C SER A 9 13.65 9.90 11.45
N TYR A 10 12.92 8.83 11.79
CA TYR A 10 12.51 8.48 13.15
C TYR A 10 12.59 6.96 13.33
N GLU A 11 12.39 6.49 14.57
CA GLU A 11 12.05 5.08 14.82
C GLU A 11 10.75 4.74 14.06
N TRP A 12 10.60 3.51 13.57
CA TRP A 12 9.53 3.13 12.63
C TRP A 12 8.12 3.32 13.19
N GLY A 13 7.86 2.92 14.43
CA GLY A 13 6.57 3.12 15.08
C GLY A 13 6.22 4.61 15.21
N GLU A 14 7.18 5.42 15.65
CA GLU A 14 7.03 6.88 15.72
C GLU A 14 6.86 7.51 14.33
N TYR A 15 7.60 7.03 13.31
CA TYR A 15 7.47 7.49 11.93
C TYR A 15 6.03 7.32 11.43
N LEU A 16 5.48 6.11 11.55
CA LEU A 16 4.10 5.82 11.16
C LEU A 16 3.09 6.66 11.93
N LYS A 17 3.27 6.84 13.24
CA LYS A 17 2.40 7.66 14.07
C LYS A 17 2.36 9.11 13.60
N ARG A 18 3.52 9.72 13.32
CA ARG A 18 3.62 11.10 12.81
C ARG A 18 3.04 11.25 11.41
N LEU A 19 3.20 10.25 10.54
CA LEU A 19 2.55 10.24 9.23
C LEU A 19 1.02 10.22 9.37
N ARG A 20 0.47 9.40 10.29
CA ARG A 20 -0.98 9.40 10.60
C ARG A 20 -1.47 10.76 11.05
N GLN A 21 -0.67 11.47 11.85
CA GLN A 21 -0.97 12.81 12.36
C GLN A 21 -0.81 13.92 11.31
N GLY A 22 -0.23 13.62 10.14
CA GLY A 22 -0.02 14.59 9.07
C GLY A 22 1.12 15.58 9.34
N GLU A 23 2.09 15.22 10.19
CA GLU A 23 3.20 16.12 10.55
C GLU A 23 4.23 16.30 9.43
N ALA A 24 4.27 15.39 8.45
CA ALA A 24 5.23 15.42 7.36
C ALA A 24 4.66 16.18 6.15
N ALA A 25 5.44 17.12 5.59
CA ALA A 25 5.09 17.77 4.33
C ALA A 25 5.07 16.79 3.15
N THR A 26 6.01 15.84 3.14
CA THR A 26 6.09 14.69 2.22
C THR A 26 6.70 13.52 2.96
N SER A 27 6.39 12.29 2.56
CA SER A 27 6.93 11.09 3.20
C SER A 27 7.30 10.01 2.18
N MET A 28 8.23 9.14 2.57
CA MET A 28 8.50 7.89 1.85
C MET A 28 7.78 6.76 2.55
N ILE A 29 6.96 6.02 1.81
CA ILE A 29 6.21 4.89 2.32
C ILE A 29 5.94 3.91 1.16
N GLY A 30 5.53 2.69 1.50
CA GLY A 30 5.13 1.68 0.52
C GLY A 30 3.98 0.83 1.04
N TRP A 31 3.47 -0.03 0.17
CA TRP A 31 2.40 -0.97 0.49
C TRP A 31 2.67 -2.32 -0.16
N THR A 32 2.38 -3.39 0.58
CA THR A 32 2.22 -4.73 0.02
C THR A 32 0.74 -5.08 0.17
N GLY A 33 0.10 -5.59 -0.88
CA GLY A 33 -1.31 -5.96 -0.80
C GLY A 33 -1.54 -7.13 0.15
N ASP A 34 -2.69 -7.15 0.83
CA ASP A 34 -2.97 -8.12 1.90
C ASP A 34 -3.92 -9.25 1.48
N ASN A 35 -4.77 -9.00 0.47
CA ASN A 35 -5.88 -9.90 0.11
C ASN A 35 -5.96 -10.20 -1.39
N GLY A 36 -5.09 -9.60 -2.22
CA GLY A 36 -5.08 -9.77 -3.66
C GLY A 36 -6.19 -9.00 -4.42
N ASP A 37 -6.99 -8.17 -3.75
CA ASP A 37 -8.00 -7.32 -4.38
C ASP A 37 -7.48 -5.86 -4.55
N PRO A 38 -7.74 -5.20 -5.70
CA PRO A 38 -7.35 -3.80 -5.90
C PRO A 38 -7.93 -2.81 -4.87
N ASP A 39 -9.06 -3.14 -4.22
CA ASP A 39 -9.65 -2.34 -3.14
C ASP A 39 -8.65 -2.07 -2.00
N ASN A 40 -7.85 -3.08 -1.64
CA ASN A 40 -6.84 -3.00 -0.58
C ASN A 40 -5.70 -2.01 -0.91
N PHE A 41 -5.59 -1.57 -2.17
CA PHE A 41 -4.72 -0.47 -2.54
C PHE A 41 -5.50 0.84 -2.66
N LEU A 42 -6.48 0.89 -3.56
CA LEU A 42 -7.09 2.16 -3.98
C LEU A 42 -8.08 2.73 -2.97
N ASN A 43 -8.83 1.89 -2.27
CA ASN A 43 -9.75 2.36 -1.23
C ASN A 43 -9.02 2.53 0.10
N THR A 44 -8.29 1.49 0.52
CA THR A 44 -7.61 1.46 1.83
C THR A 44 -6.58 2.59 1.99
N LEU A 45 -5.93 3.05 0.92
CA LEU A 45 -4.85 4.05 1.00
C LEU A 45 -5.24 5.45 0.54
N LEU A 46 -6.35 5.61 -0.18
CA LEU A 46 -6.69 6.86 -0.88
C LEU A 46 -8.14 7.31 -0.72
N SER A 47 -9.02 6.53 -0.09
CA SER A 47 -10.38 7.01 0.20
C SER A 47 -10.37 8.12 1.24
N CYS A 48 -11.46 8.88 1.28
CA CYS A 48 -11.67 9.90 2.29
C CYS A 48 -11.74 9.30 3.70
N SER A 49 -12.40 8.15 3.87
CA SER A 49 -12.45 7.45 5.17
C SER A 49 -11.06 6.96 5.63
N ALA A 50 -10.17 6.62 4.70
CA ALA A 50 -8.80 6.25 5.00
C ALA A 50 -7.96 7.41 5.58
N VAL A 51 -8.38 8.66 5.39
CA VAL A 51 -7.74 9.84 6.03
C VAL A 51 -7.95 9.80 7.54
N GLU A 52 -9.18 9.49 7.97
CA GLU A 52 -9.58 9.38 9.38
C GLU A 52 -9.04 8.09 10.01
N ALA A 53 -9.09 6.97 9.28
CA ALA A 53 -8.55 5.68 9.73
C ALA A 53 -7.00 5.68 9.81
N GLY A 54 -6.34 6.60 9.10
CA GLY A 54 -4.90 6.85 9.20
C GLY A 54 -4.02 6.05 8.24
N SER A 55 -4.59 5.32 7.28
CA SER A 55 -3.82 4.66 6.22
C SER A 55 -3.52 5.58 5.03
N ASN A 56 -4.31 6.64 4.84
CA ASN A 56 -4.08 7.67 3.82
C ASN A 56 -3.17 8.79 4.36
N TYR A 57 -1.86 8.62 4.16
CA TYR A 57 -0.85 9.59 4.58
C TYR A 57 -0.78 10.84 3.70
N ALA A 58 -1.29 10.79 2.47
CA ALA A 58 -1.34 11.94 1.57
C ALA A 58 -2.43 12.95 1.96
N LYS A 59 -3.31 12.57 2.91
CA LYS A 59 -4.49 13.37 3.28
C LYS A 59 -5.36 13.71 2.07
N PHE A 60 -5.37 12.81 1.08
CA PHE A 60 -6.12 12.95 -0.14
C PHE A 60 -7.58 12.60 0.10
N CYS A 61 -8.50 13.51 -0.24
CA CYS A 61 -9.93 13.22 -0.28
C CYS A 61 -10.52 13.96 -1.47
N HIS A 62 -10.95 13.20 -2.48
CA HIS A 62 -11.44 13.75 -3.73
C HIS A 62 -12.71 13.01 -4.14
N LYS A 63 -13.82 13.73 -4.19
CA LYS A 63 -15.16 13.16 -4.37
C LYS A 63 -15.29 12.28 -5.64
N PRO A 64 -14.82 12.70 -6.84
CA PRO A 64 -14.84 11.83 -8.02
C PRO A 64 -14.06 10.52 -7.85
N PHE A 65 -12.92 10.55 -7.15
CA PHE A 65 -12.16 9.33 -6.87
C PHE A 65 -12.92 8.42 -5.90
N GLU A 66 -13.45 9.01 -4.81
CA GLU A 66 -14.23 8.32 -3.79
C GLU A 66 -15.43 7.58 -4.39
N GLU A 67 -16.21 8.26 -5.23
CA GLU A 67 -17.39 7.67 -5.89
C GLU A 67 -17.02 6.44 -6.73
N VAL A 68 -15.91 6.49 -7.46
CA VAL A 68 -15.45 5.38 -8.30
C VAL A 68 -14.96 4.21 -7.45
N VAL A 69 -14.14 4.44 -6.42
CA VAL A 69 -13.59 3.34 -5.60
C VAL A 69 -14.66 2.69 -4.72
N LEU A 70 -15.61 3.46 -4.18
CA LEU A 70 -16.75 2.91 -3.44
C LEU A 70 -17.69 2.12 -4.34
N GLY A 71 -17.95 2.61 -5.56
CA GLY A 71 -18.70 1.87 -6.57
C GLY A 71 -18.00 0.56 -6.95
N ALA A 72 -16.68 0.58 -7.11
CA ALA A 72 -15.89 -0.61 -7.42
C ALA A 72 -15.96 -1.65 -6.30
N ALA A 73 -15.87 -1.23 -5.03
CA ALA A 73 -15.94 -2.10 -3.86
C ALA A 73 -17.30 -2.82 -3.73
N GLN A 74 -18.38 -2.22 -4.26
CA GLN A 74 -19.73 -2.78 -4.23
C GLN A 74 -20.11 -3.57 -5.49
N GLU A 75 -19.27 -3.54 -6.54
CA GLU A 75 -19.53 -4.22 -7.81
C GLU A 75 -19.04 -5.68 -7.79
N SER A 76 -19.96 -6.60 -8.06
CA SER A 76 -19.71 -8.04 -8.07
C SER A 76 -19.19 -8.55 -9.42
N ASP A 77 -19.56 -7.89 -10.52
CA ASP A 77 -19.04 -8.22 -11.84
C ASP A 77 -17.59 -7.77 -11.99
N LYS A 78 -16.69 -8.74 -12.21
CA LYS A 78 -15.26 -8.49 -12.28
C LYS A 78 -14.87 -7.56 -13.44
N ALA A 79 -15.55 -7.65 -14.59
CA ALA A 79 -15.23 -6.81 -15.74
C ALA A 79 -15.61 -5.36 -15.47
N LYS A 80 -16.82 -5.12 -14.94
CA LYS A 80 -17.25 -3.77 -14.53
C LYS A 80 -16.37 -3.20 -13.42
N ARG A 81 -16.03 -4.00 -12.40
CA ARG A 81 -15.12 -3.60 -11.32
C ARG A 81 -13.73 -3.23 -11.85
N THR A 82 -13.24 -3.96 -12.86
CA THR A 82 -11.96 -3.66 -13.51
C THR A 82 -11.99 -2.30 -14.21
N GLU A 83 -13.07 -1.96 -14.92
CA GLU A 83 -13.18 -0.65 -15.58
C GLU A 83 -13.26 0.50 -14.57
N LEU A 84 -13.96 0.32 -13.46
CA LEU A 84 -13.99 1.31 -12.38
C LEU A 84 -12.59 1.53 -11.79
N TYR A 85 -11.82 0.48 -11.50
CA TYR A 85 -10.46 0.66 -10.99
C TYR A 85 -9.48 1.24 -12.02
N LYS A 86 -9.70 1.05 -13.33
CA LYS A 86 -8.95 1.77 -14.37
C LYS A 86 -9.28 3.27 -14.34
N GLN A 87 -10.55 3.64 -14.21
CA GLN A 87 -10.96 5.04 -14.07
C GLN A 87 -10.37 5.68 -12.80
N ALA A 88 -10.38 4.96 -11.68
CA ALA A 88 -9.76 5.42 -10.45
C ALA A 88 -8.25 5.71 -10.63
N GLN A 89 -7.53 4.85 -11.37
CA GLN A 89 -6.11 5.07 -11.69
C GLN A 89 -5.87 6.31 -12.55
N VAL A 90 -6.77 6.63 -13.49
CA VAL A 90 -6.71 7.87 -14.29
C VAL A 90 -6.87 9.09 -13.38
N ILE A 91 -7.91 9.12 -12.55
CA ILE A 91 -8.17 10.22 -11.62
C ILE A 91 -6.99 10.38 -10.64
N PHE A 92 -6.48 9.27 -10.10
CA PHE A 92 -5.29 9.27 -9.25
C PHE A 92 -4.09 9.91 -9.95
N LYS A 93 -3.85 9.57 -11.22
CA LYS A 93 -2.71 10.11 -11.96
C LYS A 93 -2.86 11.61 -12.23
N GLU A 94 -4.06 12.07 -12.53
CA GLU A 94 -4.39 13.47 -12.77
C GLU A 94 -4.25 14.33 -11.50
N GLN A 95 -4.71 13.81 -10.35
CA GLN A 95 -4.61 14.51 -9.06
C GLN A 95 -3.22 14.40 -8.43
N ALA A 96 -2.42 13.42 -8.86
CA ALA A 96 -1.05 13.17 -8.40
C ALA A 96 -0.86 13.24 -6.87
N PRO A 97 -1.70 12.56 -6.04
CA PRO A 97 -1.54 12.62 -4.59
C PRO A 97 -0.23 11.96 -4.13
N TRP A 98 0.34 11.07 -4.96
CA TRP A 98 1.65 10.46 -4.75
C TRP A 98 2.56 10.64 -5.97
N ILE A 99 3.86 10.54 -5.72
CA ILE A 99 4.85 10.21 -6.73
C ILE A 99 5.06 8.69 -6.67
N THR A 100 4.52 7.95 -7.63
CA THR A 100 4.72 6.49 -7.72
C THR A 100 6.12 6.17 -8.23
N ILE A 101 6.93 5.51 -7.41
CA ILE A 101 8.37 5.29 -7.70
C ILE A 101 8.62 3.93 -8.37
N ALA A 102 8.23 2.82 -7.74
CA ALA A 102 8.56 1.48 -8.23
C ALA A 102 7.67 0.37 -7.65
N HIS A 103 7.72 -0.80 -8.28
CA HIS A 103 7.33 -2.09 -7.71
C HIS A 103 8.59 -2.95 -7.56
N SER A 104 8.83 -3.52 -6.38
CA SER A 104 10.08 -4.22 -6.06
C SER A 104 10.01 -5.72 -6.34
N THR A 105 11.15 -6.32 -6.67
CA THR A 105 11.34 -7.77 -6.54
C THR A 105 11.59 -8.10 -5.08
N VAL A 106 10.88 -9.09 -4.54
CA VAL A 106 11.02 -9.52 -3.15
C VAL A 106 12.04 -10.65 -3.06
N TYR A 107 12.94 -10.55 -2.08
CA TYR A 107 13.98 -11.55 -1.81
C TYR A 107 13.91 -11.99 -0.35
N PHE A 108 13.73 -13.29 -0.12
CA PHE A 108 13.86 -13.91 1.20
C PHE A 108 15.02 -14.90 1.20
N PRO A 109 16.21 -14.48 1.68
CA PRO A 109 17.33 -15.39 1.87
C PRO A 109 16.98 -16.42 2.94
N VAL A 110 17.02 -17.70 2.57
CA VAL A 110 16.67 -18.81 3.46
C VAL A 110 17.87 -19.75 3.54
N ARG A 111 18.26 -20.10 4.77
CA ARG A 111 19.32 -21.07 5.04
C ARG A 111 18.97 -22.43 4.43
N LYS A 112 19.97 -23.18 3.95
CA LYS A 112 19.75 -24.47 3.25
C LYS A 112 19.09 -25.53 4.13
N GLU A 113 19.30 -25.43 5.44
CA GLU A 113 18.75 -26.29 6.48
C GLU A 113 17.26 -26.05 6.69
N VAL A 114 16.74 -24.87 6.34
CA VAL A 114 15.31 -24.54 6.50
C VAL A 114 14.52 -25.23 5.40
N LYS A 115 13.55 -26.08 5.80
CA LYS A 115 12.64 -26.81 4.91
C LYS A 115 11.22 -26.31 5.10
N GLY A 116 10.41 -26.42 4.04
CA GLY A 116 8.99 -26.06 4.07
C GLY A 116 8.68 -24.56 4.09
N TYR A 117 9.68 -23.67 4.01
CA TYR A 117 9.44 -22.24 3.88
C TYR A 117 8.93 -21.89 2.48
N VAL A 118 7.77 -21.24 2.44
CA VAL A 118 7.14 -20.75 1.22
C VAL A 118 6.95 -19.24 1.34
N MET A 119 7.46 -18.50 0.37
CA MET A 119 7.29 -17.05 0.32
C MET A 119 5.82 -16.69 0.13
N SER A 120 5.29 -15.84 1.01
CA SER A 120 3.96 -15.26 0.84
C SER A 120 3.98 -14.18 -0.24
N PRO A 121 2.97 -14.12 -1.15
CA PRO A 121 2.81 -12.98 -2.05
C PRO A 121 2.47 -11.68 -1.30
N PHE A 122 2.07 -11.77 -0.03
CA PHE A 122 1.71 -10.65 0.84
C PHE A 122 2.85 -10.27 1.81
N SER A 123 4.09 -10.71 1.52
CA SER A 123 5.31 -10.44 2.31
C SER A 123 5.31 -10.89 3.77
N LEU A 124 4.26 -11.55 4.26
CA LEU A 124 4.23 -12.14 5.59
C LEU A 124 5.15 -13.38 5.68
N HIS A 125 5.89 -13.50 6.77
CA HIS A 125 6.68 -14.68 7.07
C HIS A 125 5.83 -15.70 7.85
N ASN A 126 5.36 -16.74 7.16
CA ASN A 126 4.64 -17.84 7.79
C ASN A 126 5.60 -19.00 8.12
N PHE A 127 5.72 -19.32 9.42
CA PHE A 127 6.62 -20.38 9.90
C PHE A 127 5.89 -21.68 10.28
N TYR A 128 4.58 -21.79 10.07
CA TYR A 128 3.79 -22.93 10.56
C TYR A 128 4.22 -24.29 9.97
N LYS A 129 4.63 -24.33 8.71
CA LYS A 129 5.12 -25.55 8.02
C LYS A 129 6.64 -25.60 7.90
N VAL A 130 7.33 -24.74 8.64
CA VAL A 130 8.78 -24.61 8.54
C VAL A 130 9.44 -25.53 9.54
N ASP A 131 10.45 -26.27 9.07
CA ASP A 131 11.27 -27.15 9.88
C ASP A 131 12.76 -26.96 9.55
N LEU A 132 13.63 -27.55 10.36
CA LEU A 132 15.05 -27.66 10.10
C LEU A 132 15.37 -29.11 9.71
N ALA A 133 16.17 -29.30 8.67
CA ALA A 133 16.73 -30.61 8.37
C ALA A 133 17.54 -31.11 9.57
N ASP A 134 17.34 -32.38 9.94
CA ASP A 134 18.20 -33.05 10.91
C ASP A 134 19.66 -33.01 10.43
N LYS A 135 20.57 -32.85 11.40
CA LYS A 135 22.02 -32.78 11.13
C LYS A 135 22.57 -34.09 10.57
#